data_AF-A0A327NT53-F1
#
_entry.id   AF-A0A327NT53-F1
#
_cell.length_a   1.000
_cell.length_b   1.000
_cell.length_c   1.000
_cell.angle_alpha   90.00
_cell.angle_beta   90.00
_cell.angle_gamma   90.00
#
_symmetry.space_group_name_H-M   'P 1'
#
loop_
_entity.id
_entity.type
_entity.pdbx_description
1 polymer ?
#
loop_
_entity_poly.entity_id
_entity_poly.type
_entity_poly.pdbx_seq_one_letter_code
_entity_poly.pdbx_strand_id
1 'polypeptide(L)'
;MRFESLPQLEAGFRQEASSLLTPFSLPVPNENLTLQGKVFTPHRTNYYHAVEHPKQRIVLHFTAGNLRSDMQSLTQQDRHVSVAFVIARDGTIYQLFSPKFWSGHLGEGVGNQKGTGNPQDKATIGIEISNYGFLVPRDGNLETIYSRLKDPNTGKIGPVDLYCSQTNTAAYQKMATPFRDQSFYPTYTPAQYDSLIILLRYLTSKFTIPRQFLPEPKRFQTTTDVLAFKGIVSHINYRSSGKWDIGPAFDWATVINGVQAAHYVPTTPQNRHMVPRELTSEEAIEALFPQTRNLLEAEGETTDNEGYNPNDFDEQPVDEKKAEAPRNLYALLVGIDNYATVNPLHGCVHDMGVVEKYLTQRTTFDLALPGKPTGKIRKLIDGQATRKGVIEGFRTHLSQATKDDTILFYYSGHGTQELADPIWDETDGQLECLVCYDGSTAKASEFLLTDKELRFLINELYQETGAHIVTIFDCCHSGDNTRNIALVEATRKDVAERRVMRPGGGAFPARSWSEFLFSEKIPEASIAGRKPVDFLPQGAHIQMAACESDQTALEVAGEGIFTKTLLKTLIDSGGNLSYNTLRSRIRQYMRVGYEQTPRIYAPLSLKKH
;
A
#
# COMPACT_ATOMS: atom_id res chain seq x y z
N MET A 1 6.03 -16.33 -8.28
CA MET A 1 7.14 -15.44 -8.67
C MET A 1 8.30 -16.37 -8.94
N ARG A 2 8.83 -16.43 -10.17
CA ARG A 2 9.79 -17.49 -10.55
C ARG A 2 11.23 -17.08 -10.24
N PHE A 3 12.02 -17.99 -9.67
CA PHE A 3 13.45 -17.78 -9.38
C PHE A 3 14.23 -17.21 -10.57
N GLU A 4 14.00 -17.74 -11.76
CA GLU A 4 14.68 -17.34 -13.01
C GLU A 4 14.35 -15.92 -13.46
N SER A 5 13.23 -15.35 -12.98
CA SER A 5 12.78 -14.01 -13.35
C SER A 5 13.27 -12.92 -12.39
N LEU A 6 13.86 -13.29 -11.25
CA LEU A 6 14.25 -12.35 -10.21
C LEU A 6 15.27 -11.30 -10.70
N PRO A 7 16.34 -11.65 -11.45
CA PRO A 7 17.29 -10.66 -11.95
C PRO A 7 16.64 -9.60 -12.85
N GLN A 8 15.70 -10.01 -13.71
CA GLN A 8 15.00 -9.11 -14.62
C GLN A 8 14.03 -8.19 -13.86
N LEU A 9 13.37 -8.71 -12.82
CA LEU A 9 12.48 -7.91 -11.97
C LEU A 9 13.26 -6.82 -11.21
N GLU A 10 14.43 -7.13 -10.67
CA GLU A 10 15.30 -6.14 -10.01
C GLU A 10 15.86 -5.12 -11.00
N ALA A 11 16.26 -5.56 -12.19
CA ALA A 11 16.71 -4.67 -13.26
C ALA A 11 15.59 -3.69 -13.69
N GLY A 12 14.36 -4.18 -13.85
CA GLY A 12 13.19 -3.35 -14.15
C GLY A 12 12.94 -2.31 -13.07
N PHE A 13 12.99 -2.69 -11.79
CA PHE A 13 12.91 -1.72 -10.68
C PHE A 13 13.98 -0.63 -10.77
N ARG A 14 15.25 -1.00 -11.00
CA ARG A 14 16.34 -0.02 -11.10
C ARG A 14 16.19 0.94 -12.27
N GLN A 15 15.68 0.46 -13.40
CA GLN A 15 15.43 1.29 -14.58
C GLN A 15 14.35 2.33 -14.27
N GLU A 16 13.23 1.88 -13.72
CA GLU A 16 12.08 2.74 -13.41
C GLU A 16 12.36 3.71 -12.26
N ALA A 17 13.07 3.28 -11.21
CA ALA A 17 13.43 4.11 -10.07
C ALA A 17 14.73 4.91 -10.28
N SER A 18 15.29 4.94 -11.49
CA SER A 18 16.62 5.52 -11.75
C SER A 18 16.74 6.99 -11.33
N SER A 19 15.69 7.79 -11.47
CA SER A 19 15.64 9.19 -11.02
C SER A 19 15.60 9.36 -9.50
N LEU A 20 15.19 8.31 -8.77
CA LEU A 20 15.07 8.29 -7.31
C LEU A 20 16.29 7.65 -6.63
N LEU A 21 17.30 7.27 -7.41
CA LEU A 21 18.45 6.50 -6.94
C LEU A 21 19.73 7.29 -7.14
N THR A 22 20.33 7.73 -6.04
CA THR A 22 21.63 8.42 -6.07
C THR A 22 22.73 7.47 -5.60
N PRO A 23 23.73 7.10 -6.43
CA PRO A 23 24.80 6.21 -6.01
C PRO A 23 25.67 6.85 -4.92
N PHE A 24 26.20 6.03 -4.01
CA PHE A 24 27.15 6.46 -3.00
C PHE A 24 28.27 5.44 -2.80
N SER A 25 29.40 5.94 -2.31
CA SER A 25 30.61 5.18 -2.01
C SER A 25 31.31 5.78 -0.80
N LEU A 26 31.31 5.07 0.33
CA LEU A 26 31.89 5.52 1.58
C LEU A 26 33.03 4.59 2.02
N PRO A 27 34.15 5.11 2.54
CA PRO A 27 35.17 4.27 3.14
C PRO A 27 34.62 3.62 4.42
N VAL A 28 34.89 2.34 4.63
CA VAL A 28 34.64 1.69 5.92
C VAL A 28 35.73 2.15 6.89
N PRO A 29 35.39 2.78 8.03
CA PRO A 29 36.42 3.37 8.88
C PRO A 29 37.41 2.33 9.40
N ASN A 30 38.70 2.65 9.28
CA ASN A 30 39.85 1.80 9.66
C ASN A 30 39.98 0.50 8.86
N GLU A 31 39.37 0.41 7.68
CA GLU A 31 39.44 -0.78 6.83
C GLU A 31 39.71 -0.44 5.36
N ASN A 32 40.34 -1.37 4.64
CA ASN A 32 40.50 -1.27 3.18
C ASN A 32 39.24 -1.81 2.46
N LEU A 33 38.08 -1.28 2.84
CA LEU A 33 36.78 -1.62 2.27
C LEU A 33 36.03 -0.35 1.92
N THR A 34 35.21 -0.45 0.89
CA THR A 34 34.27 0.60 0.50
C THR A 34 32.85 0.08 0.61
N LEU A 35 32.00 0.81 1.32
CA LEU A 35 30.55 0.62 1.32
C LEU A 35 29.97 1.32 0.09
N GLN A 36 29.42 0.54 -0.83
CA GLN A 36 28.77 1.07 -2.04
C GLN A 36 27.28 0.79 -2.01
N GLY A 37 26.49 1.74 -2.47
CA GLY A 37 25.05 1.58 -2.52
C GLY A 37 24.36 2.71 -3.27
N LYS A 38 23.05 2.82 -3.07
CA LYS A 38 22.22 3.88 -3.62
C LYS A 38 21.33 4.45 -2.53
N VAL A 39 21.31 5.77 -2.39
CA VAL A 39 20.29 6.47 -1.62
C VAL A 39 19.00 6.42 -2.41
N PHE A 40 17.92 5.94 -1.80
CA PHE A 40 16.59 5.94 -2.40
C PHE A 40 15.78 7.12 -1.85
N THR A 41 15.45 8.07 -2.72
CA THR A 41 14.70 9.29 -2.36
C THR A 41 13.34 9.28 -3.07
N PRO A 42 12.36 8.51 -2.57
CA PRO A 42 11.02 8.53 -3.15
C PRO A 42 10.32 9.86 -2.85
N HIS A 43 9.23 10.17 -3.57
CA HIS A 43 8.46 11.42 -3.37
C HIS A 43 7.73 11.52 -2.02
N ARG A 44 7.67 10.41 -1.28
CA ARG A 44 7.20 10.35 0.11
C ARG A 44 8.35 10.55 1.08
N THR A 45 8.07 11.15 2.23
CA THR A 45 9.11 11.52 3.20
C THR A 45 8.79 11.11 4.64
N ASN A 46 7.53 10.79 4.96
CA ASN A 46 7.07 10.56 6.33
C ASN A 46 6.88 9.06 6.64
N TYR A 47 7.88 8.22 6.37
CA TYR A 47 7.82 6.76 6.62
C TYR A 47 8.83 6.29 7.67
N TYR A 48 9.50 7.23 8.32
CA TYR A 48 10.41 7.05 9.45
C TYR A 48 10.40 8.33 10.28
N HIS A 49 10.88 8.27 11.52
CA HIS A 49 10.98 9.41 12.41
C HIS A 49 12.38 10.02 12.31
N ALA A 50 12.47 11.24 11.77
CA ALA A 50 13.72 12.00 11.63
C ALA A 50 14.22 12.60 12.96
N VAL A 51 14.30 11.77 14.00
CA VAL A 51 14.80 12.10 15.34
C VAL A 51 15.96 11.19 15.67
N GLU A 52 17.09 11.77 16.08
CA GLU A 52 18.30 11.02 16.36
C GLU A 52 18.24 10.30 17.71
N HIS A 53 18.69 9.05 17.72
CA HIS A 53 18.83 8.26 18.95
C HIS A 53 20.13 7.44 18.95
N PRO A 54 20.77 7.25 20.12
CA PRO A 54 21.91 6.35 20.26
C PRO A 54 21.57 4.93 19.81
N LYS A 55 22.41 4.36 18.95
CA LYS A 55 22.22 3.01 18.41
C LYS A 55 23.04 1.99 19.18
N GLN A 56 22.40 0.91 19.58
CA GLN A 56 23.01 -0.17 20.37
C GLN A 56 23.03 -1.50 19.64
N ARG A 57 22.12 -1.68 18.68
CA ARG A 57 21.92 -2.95 17.98
C ARG A 57 21.65 -2.74 16.48
N ILE A 58 22.07 -3.71 15.69
CA ILE A 58 21.66 -3.86 14.29
C ILE A 58 20.78 -5.10 14.22
N VAL A 59 19.62 -4.99 13.59
CA VAL A 59 18.63 -6.08 13.49
C VAL A 59 18.52 -6.49 12.04
N LEU A 60 18.77 -7.77 11.79
CA LEU A 60 18.63 -8.38 10.48
C LEU A 60 17.20 -8.89 10.28
N HIS A 61 16.67 -8.59 9.09
CA HIS A 61 15.34 -8.93 8.61
C HIS A 61 15.44 -9.54 7.19
N PHE A 62 14.45 -10.31 6.74
CA PHE A 62 14.23 -10.62 5.33
C PHE A 62 12.82 -10.18 4.87
N THR A 63 12.69 -9.78 3.61
CA THR A 63 11.52 -9.02 3.12
C THR A 63 10.27 -9.83 2.75
N ALA A 64 10.29 -11.15 2.93
CA ALA A 64 9.31 -12.12 2.41
C ALA A 64 8.75 -11.74 1.02
N GLY A 65 9.59 -11.25 0.12
CA GLY A 65 9.16 -10.44 -1.01
C GLY A 65 10.25 -10.22 -2.05
N ASN A 66 10.03 -9.23 -2.91
CA ASN A 66 10.96 -8.82 -3.96
C ASN A 66 11.33 -7.34 -3.82
N LEU A 67 12.50 -6.96 -4.32
CA LEU A 67 13.03 -5.60 -4.16
C LEU A 67 11.99 -4.49 -4.40
N ARG A 68 11.20 -4.55 -5.47
CA ARG A 68 10.18 -3.52 -5.73
C ARG A 68 9.11 -3.47 -4.63
N SER A 69 8.58 -4.62 -4.22
CA SER A 69 7.59 -4.67 -3.14
C SER A 69 8.16 -4.17 -1.82
N ASP A 70 9.43 -4.46 -1.58
CA ASP A 70 10.16 -4.13 -0.35
C ASP A 70 10.29 -2.60 -0.27
N MET A 71 10.86 -2.00 -1.30
CA MET A 71 11.05 -0.54 -1.41
C MET A 71 9.72 0.22 -1.30
N GLN A 72 8.64 -0.31 -1.88
CA GLN A 72 7.32 0.33 -1.79
C GLN A 72 6.67 0.23 -0.41
N SER A 73 6.80 -0.93 0.24
CA SER A 73 6.15 -1.19 1.52
C SER A 73 6.88 -0.49 2.66
N LEU A 74 8.22 -0.48 2.62
CA LEU A 74 9.08 0.12 3.63
C LEU A 74 9.15 1.64 3.52
N THR A 75 8.75 2.23 2.40
CA THR A 75 8.71 3.70 2.28
C THR A 75 7.30 4.25 2.26
N GLN A 76 6.27 3.46 2.59
CA GLN A 76 4.88 3.92 2.58
C GLN A 76 4.66 5.14 3.49
N GLN A 77 4.11 6.21 2.91
CA GLN A 77 3.80 7.47 3.59
C GLN A 77 2.96 7.22 4.85
N ASP A 78 3.32 7.90 5.93
CA ASP A 78 2.73 7.88 7.27
C ASP A 78 2.76 6.54 8.01
N ARG A 79 3.28 5.47 7.39
CA ARG A 79 3.31 4.13 7.99
C ARG A 79 4.29 4.02 9.15
N HIS A 80 5.42 4.74 9.10
CA HIS A 80 6.50 4.71 10.10
C HIS A 80 7.07 3.32 10.45
N VAL A 81 6.79 2.29 9.62
CA VAL A 81 7.38 0.95 9.71
C VAL A 81 8.26 0.73 8.48
N SER A 82 9.56 0.83 8.70
CA SER A 82 10.59 0.89 7.65
C SER A 82 11.91 0.33 8.17
N VAL A 83 12.93 0.20 7.34
CA VAL A 83 14.32 -0.10 7.75
C VAL A 83 15.29 0.90 7.11
N ALA A 84 16.45 1.10 7.72
CA ALA A 84 17.42 2.06 7.18
C ALA A 84 18.03 1.57 5.86
N PHE A 85 18.20 0.26 5.70
CA PHE A 85 18.82 -0.34 4.52
C PHE A 85 18.06 -1.56 3.99
N VAL A 86 18.02 -1.70 2.67
CA VAL A 86 17.56 -2.90 1.97
C VAL A 86 18.70 -3.45 1.10
N ILE A 87 18.93 -4.77 1.09
CA ILE A 87 19.94 -5.43 0.25
C ILE A 87 19.24 -6.30 -0.79
N ALA A 88 19.38 -5.93 -2.07
CA ALA A 88 18.84 -6.67 -3.21
C ALA A 88 19.61 -7.99 -3.46
N ARG A 89 19.05 -8.89 -4.29
CA ARG A 89 19.68 -10.17 -4.61
C ARG A 89 21.00 -10.03 -5.35
N ASP A 90 21.18 -8.97 -6.14
CA ASP A 90 22.48 -8.68 -6.76
C ASP A 90 23.50 -8.02 -5.82
N GLY A 91 23.16 -7.85 -4.54
CA GLY A 91 24.01 -7.24 -3.52
C GLY A 91 23.92 -5.71 -3.48
N THR A 92 23.12 -5.05 -4.33
CA THR A 92 22.96 -3.60 -4.24
C THR A 92 22.34 -3.21 -2.89
N ILE A 93 23.01 -2.33 -2.17
CA ILE A 93 22.52 -1.74 -0.92
C ILE A 93 21.71 -0.48 -1.25
N TYR A 94 20.49 -0.41 -0.75
CA TYR A 94 19.63 0.76 -0.83
C TYR A 94 19.47 1.38 0.55
N GLN A 95 19.82 2.65 0.70
CA GLN A 95 19.58 3.39 1.94
C GLN A 95 18.26 4.14 1.82
N LEU A 96 17.32 3.88 2.75
CA LEU A 96 15.99 4.50 2.75
C LEU A 96 15.93 5.75 3.62
N PHE A 97 16.69 5.79 4.71
CA PHE A 97 16.82 6.97 5.59
C PHE A 97 18.15 6.92 6.34
N SER A 98 18.54 8.03 7.02
CA SER A 98 19.78 8.03 7.81
C SER A 98 19.69 7.05 8.99
N PRO A 99 20.67 6.14 9.19
CA PRO A 99 20.63 5.17 10.28
C PRO A 99 20.73 5.78 11.68
N LYS A 100 20.94 7.10 11.82
CA LYS A 100 20.84 7.81 13.10
C LYS A 100 19.39 8.01 13.55
N PHE A 101 18.46 8.00 12.59
CA PHE A 101 17.01 8.09 12.79
C PHE A 101 16.39 6.72 13.08
N TRP A 102 15.06 6.66 13.26
CA TRP A 102 14.39 5.41 13.64
C TRP A 102 13.02 5.22 12.99
N SER A 103 12.55 3.99 13.02
CA SER A 103 11.24 3.54 12.53
C SER A 103 10.74 2.39 13.39
N GLY A 104 9.44 2.12 13.37
CA GLY A 104 8.75 1.04 14.08
C GLY A 104 9.02 -0.37 13.56
N HIS A 105 10.28 -0.70 13.29
CA HIS A 105 10.65 -1.88 12.51
C HIS A 105 10.62 -3.21 13.29
N LEU A 106 10.50 -3.17 14.61
CA LEU A 106 10.40 -4.39 15.42
C LEU A 106 8.97 -4.92 15.52
N GLY A 107 7.97 -4.03 15.51
CA GLY A 107 6.58 -4.39 15.82
C GLY A 107 6.43 -4.94 17.25
N GLU A 108 5.22 -5.36 17.61
CA GLU A 108 4.92 -5.83 18.97
C GLU A 108 5.73 -7.08 19.33
N GLY A 109 6.34 -7.16 20.51
CA GLY A 109 7.18 -8.28 20.91
C GLY A 109 7.96 -8.01 22.20
N VAL A 110 9.04 -8.76 22.41
CA VAL A 110 9.89 -8.61 23.60
C VAL A 110 10.47 -7.19 23.66
N GLY A 111 10.17 -6.47 24.74
CA GLY A 111 10.58 -5.07 24.91
C GLY A 111 9.74 -4.05 24.14
N ASN A 112 8.70 -4.48 23.43
CA ASN A 112 7.81 -3.64 22.65
C ASN A 112 6.34 -4.09 22.77
N GLN A 113 5.66 -3.71 23.86
CA GLN A 113 4.36 -4.27 24.24
C GLN A 113 3.13 -3.57 23.64
N LYS A 114 3.32 -2.49 22.87
CA LYS A 114 2.22 -1.66 22.32
C LYS A 114 2.47 -1.28 20.86
N GLY A 115 2.75 -2.26 20.01
CA GLY A 115 2.97 -2.02 18.58
C GLY A 115 4.36 -1.45 18.27
N THR A 116 4.48 -0.16 17.96
CA THR A 116 5.75 0.47 17.55
C THR A 116 6.02 1.75 18.34
N GLY A 117 7.17 2.40 18.12
CA GLY A 117 7.46 3.70 18.76
C GLY A 117 8.24 3.62 20.07
N ASN A 118 8.68 2.40 20.41
CA ASN A 118 9.23 2.08 21.72
C ASN A 118 10.75 2.31 21.82
N PRO A 119 11.35 2.24 23.02
CA PRO A 119 12.80 2.44 23.21
C PRO A 119 13.68 1.48 22.39
N GLN A 120 13.21 0.27 22.11
CA GLN A 120 13.95 -0.70 21.31
C GLN A 120 14.02 -0.27 19.85
N ASP A 121 12.91 0.15 19.23
CA ASP A 121 12.88 0.68 17.84
C ASP A 121 13.89 1.85 17.68
N LYS A 122 13.93 2.73 18.68
CA LYS A 122 14.82 3.91 18.70
C LYS A 122 16.29 3.53 18.81
N ALA A 123 16.60 2.46 19.55
CA ALA A 123 17.97 2.02 19.82
C ALA A 123 18.54 1.07 18.74
N THR A 124 17.76 0.73 17.72
CA THR A 124 18.14 -0.25 16.70
C THR A 124 18.25 0.36 15.30
N ILE A 125 19.03 -0.32 14.44
CA ILE A 125 19.10 -0.07 13.00
C ILE A 125 18.58 -1.33 12.30
N GLY A 126 17.54 -1.20 11.49
CA GLY A 126 17.03 -2.30 10.67
C GLY A 126 17.76 -2.43 9.34
N ILE A 127 18.06 -3.67 8.95
CA ILE A 127 18.52 -4.03 7.61
C ILE A 127 17.62 -5.15 7.08
N GLU A 128 17.03 -4.97 5.91
CA GLU A 128 16.23 -5.99 5.25
C GLU A 128 16.96 -6.60 4.06
N ILE A 129 17.03 -7.92 4.02
CA ILE A 129 17.69 -8.66 2.96
C ILE A 129 16.59 -9.23 2.05
N SER A 130 16.57 -8.82 0.79
CA SER A 130 15.48 -9.19 -0.14
C SER A 130 15.48 -10.70 -0.39
N ASN A 131 14.43 -11.38 0.10
CA ASN A 131 14.25 -12.82 0.01
C ASN A 131 12.77 -13.18 0.19
N TYR A 132 12.34 -14.31 -0.37
CA TYR A 132 10.94 -14.70 -0.51
C TYR A 132 10.36 -15.47 0.69
N GLY A 133 11.15 -15.68 1.75
CA GLY A 133 10.75 -16.52 2.87
C GLY A 133 10.69 -18.00 2.50
N PHE A 134 10.18 -18.84 3.39
CA PHE A 134 10.18 -20.29 3.17
C PHE A 134 9.38 -20.71 1.91
N LEU A 135 9.63 -21.90 1.42
CA LEU A 135 8.98 -22.47 0.25
C LEU A 135 8.19 -23.71 0.62
N VAL A 136 7.06 -23.92 -0.05
CA VAL A 136 6.17 -25.05 0.20
C VAL A 136 6.33 -26.09 -0.92
N PRO A 137 6.78 -27.32 -0.62
CA PRO A 137 6.91 -28.37 -1.63
C PRO A 137 5.54 -28.92 -2.05
N ARG A 138 5.28 -28.91 -3.37
CA ARG A 138 4.04 -29.44 -3.98
C ARG A 138 4.37 -30.03 -5.35
N ASP A 139 3.97 -31.28 -5.60
CA ASP A 139 4.00 -31.91 -6.93
C ASP A 139 5.34 -31.74 -7.70
N GLY A 140 6.47 -32.01 -7.03
CA GLY A 140 7.82 -31.85 -7.62
C GLY A 140 8.30 -30.41 -7.76
N ASN A 141 7.52 -29.43 -7.30
CA ASN A 141 7.82 -28.01 -7.31
C ASN A 141 7.95 -27.43 -5.90
N LEU A 142 8.45 -26.20 -5.83
CA LEU A 142 8.47 -25.33 -4.66
C LEU A 142 7.66 -24.08 -4.97
N GLU A 143 6.66 -23.81 -4.14
CA GLU A 143 5.77 -22.66 -4.22
C GLU A 143 6.14 -21.63 -3.12
N THR A 144 5.83 -20.34 -3.33
CA THR A 144 6.09 -19.32 -2.31
C THR A 144 5.10 -19.43 -1.14
N ILE A 145 5.39 -18.73 -0.04
CA ILE A 145 4.45 -18.60 1.11
C ILE A 145 3.09 -18.03 0.72
N TYR A 146 2.98 -17.34 -0.42
CA TYR A 146 1.75 -16.73 -0.92
C TYR A 146 0.96 -17.62 -1.87
N SER A 147 1.46 -18.83 -2.15
CA SER A 147 0.76 -19.79 -2.98
C SER A 147 -0.43 -20.38 -2.24
N ARG A 148 -1.56 -20.51 -2.92
CA ARG A 148 -2.72 -21.28 -2.44
C ARG A 148 -3.24 -20.85 -1.07
N LEU A 149 -3.09 -19.58 -0.73
CA LEU A 149 -3.59 -19.06 0.54
C LEU A 149 -5.08 -19.33 0.67
N LYS A 150 -5.46 -19.97 1.78
CA LYS A 150 -6.85 -20.21 2.13
C LYS A 150 -7.42 -18.88 2.64
N ASP A 151 -8.42 -18.38 1.94
CA ASP A 151 -9.14 -17.20 2.40
C ASP A 151 -9.87 -17.55 3.70
N PRO A 152 -9.63 -16.82 4.81
CA PRO A 152 -10.15 -17.18 6.13
C PRO A 152 -11.67 -16.96 6.25
N ASN A 153 -12.27 -16.18 5.35
CA ASN A 153 -13.70 -15.86 5.39
C ASN A 153 -14.52 -16.79 4.49
N THR A 154 -13.93 -17.25 3.39
CA THR A 154 -14.63 -18.05 2.36
C THR A 154 -14.13 -19.50 2.28
N GLY A 155 -13.01 -19.82 2.93
CA GLY A 155 -12.36 -21.13 2.86
C GLY A 155 -11.74 -21.46 1.49
N LYS A 156 -11.83 -20.57 0.50
CA LYS A 156 -11.35 -20.81 -0.87
C LYS A 156 -9.83 -20.73 -0.93
N ILE A 157 -9.23 -21.67 -1.67
CA ILE A 157 -7.79 -21.76 -1.88
C ILE A 157 -7.36 -20.87 -3.07
N GLY A 158 -6.38 -20.00 -2.86
CA GLY A 158 -5.80 -19.12 -3.88
C GLY A 158 -5.07 -19.85 -5.02
N PRO A 159 -4.61 -19.12 -6.06
CA PRO A 159 -3.87 -19.71 -7.16
C PRO A 159 -2.46 -20.17 -6.74
N VAL A 160 -1.84 -20.99 -7.60
CA VAL A 160 -0.46 -21.43 -7.45
C VAL A 160 0.50 -20.26 -7.67
N ASP A 161 1.38 -20.02 -6.71
CA ASP A 161 2.51 -19.10 -6.86
C ASP A 161 3.83 -19.86 -6.89
N LEU A 162 4.17 -20.37 -8.08
CA LEU A 162 5.37 -21.18 -8.31
C LEU A 162 6.65 -20.35 -8.14
N TYR A 163 7.61 -20.89 -7.38
CA TYR A 163 8.96 -20.35 -7.22
C TYR A 163 9.98 -21.06 -8.14
N CYS A 164 10.15 -22.37 -7.98
CA CYS A 164 11.04 -23.18 -8.81
C CYS A 164 10.64 -24.67 -8.79
N SER A 165 11.26 -25.49 -9.64
CA SER A 165 11.22 -26.95 -9.52
C SER A 165 12.09 -27.42 -8.35
N GLN A 166 11.73 -28.53 -7.68
CA GLN A 166 12.58 -29.15 -6.65
C GLN A 166 13.92 -29.65 -7.22
N THR A 167 14.02 -29.83 -8.52
CA THR A 167 15.28 -30.16 -9.20
C THR A 167 16.23 -28.96 -9.34
N ASN A 168 15.75 -27.73 -9.15
CA ASN A 168 16.57 -26.52 -9.21
C ASN A 168 17.18 -26.23 -7.83
N THR A 169 18.18 -27.03 -7.43
CA THR A 169 18.86 -26.92 -6.13
C THR A 169 19.74 -25.67 -5.98
N ALA A 170 19.90 -24.86 -7.03
CA ALA A 170 20.55 -23.56 -6.92
C ALA A 170 19.60 -22.48 -6.37
N ALA A 171 18.29 -22.65 -6.54
CA ALA A 171 17.27 -21.69 -6.15
C ALA A 171 16.92 -21.74 -4.66
N TYR A 172 17.13 -22.89 -4.01
CA TYR A 172 16.74 -23.13 -2.64
C TYR A 172 17.73 -24.04 -1.92
N GLN A 173 17.68 -23.99 -0.60
CA GLN A 173 18.31 -24.94 0.29
C GLN A 173 17.24 -25.70 1.08
N LYS A 174 17.50 -26.98 1.34
CA LYS A 174 16.67 -27.82 2.19
C LYS A 174 17.37 -28.06 3.51
N MET A 175 16.73 -27.67 4.61
CA MET A 175 17.19 -27.96 5.95
C MET A 175 16.90 -29.42 6.33
N ALA A 176 17.87 -30.06 6.99
CA ALA A 176 17.72 -31.40 7.54
C ALA A 176 16.74 -31.43 8.72
N THR A 177 16.83 -30.41 9.59
CA THR A 177 15.91 -30.18 10.70
C THR A 177 15.05 -28.96 10.36
N PRO A 178 13.71 -29.08 10.30
CA PRO A 178 12.84 -27.94 10.03
C PRO A 178 13.03 -26.81 11.05
N PHE A 179 12.89 -25.57 10.59
CA PHE A 179 12.85 -24.40 11.46
C PHE A 179 11.45 -23.78 11.41
N ARG A 180 10.76 -23.73 12.55
CA ARG A 180 9.33 -23.31 12.65
C ARG A 180 8.47 -24.03 11.59
N ASP A 181 8.62 -25.35 11.55
CA ASP A 181 7.91 -26.29 10.67
C ASP A 181 8.20 -26.17 9.17
N GLN A 182 9.20 -25.39 8.77
CA GLN A 182 9.58 -25.19 7.38
C GLN A 182 10.98 -25.74 7.09
N SER A 183 11.14 -26.41 5.95
CA SER A 183 12.40 -27.06 5.56
C SER A 183 13.02 -26.49 4.29
N PHE A 184 12.29 -25.73 3.49
CA PHE A 184 12.78 -25.23 2.20
C PHE A 184 12.87 -23.72 2.25
N TYR A 185 14.03 -23.17 1.92
CA TYR A 185 14.28 -21.72 1.94
C TYR A 185 15.01 -21.29 0.66
N PRO A 186 14.67 -20.15 0.05
CA PRO A 186 15.40 -19.60 -1.07
C PRO A 186 16.85 -19.31 -0.70
N THR A 187 17.76 -19.51 -1.65
CA THR A 187 19.17 -19.17 -1.46
C THR A 187 19.38 -17.66 -1.45
N TYR A 188 20.28 -17.22 -0.57
CA TYR A 188 20.91 -15.90 -0.65
C TYR A 188 22.12 -15.97 -1.58
N THR A 189 22.43 -14.87 -2.24
CA THR A 189 23.57 -14.81 -3.16
C THR A 189 24.87 -14.45 -2.44
N PRO A 190 26.05 -14.80 -2.99
CA PRO A 190 27.33 -14.33 -2.47
C PRO A 190 27.42 -12.80 -2.36
N ALA A 191 26.84 -12.08 -3.33
CA ALA A 191 26.80 -10.62 -3.33
C ALA A 191 25.97 -10.06 -2.16
N GLN A 192 24.87 -10.70 -1.78
CA GLN A 192 24.10 -10.32 -0.59
C GLN A 192 24.94 -10.47 0.69
N TYR A 193 25.69 -11.57 0.83
CA TYR A 193 26.54 -11.80 1.99
C TYR A 193 27.70 -10.79 2.06
N ASP A 194 28.40 -10.56 0.95
CA ASP A 194 29.48 -9.57 0.89
C ASP A 194 28.98 -8.16 1.28
N SER A 195 27.88 -7.71 0.66
CA SER A 195 27.29 -6.41 0.94
C SER A 195 26.82 -6.28 2.38
N LEU A 196 26.21 -7.32 2.95
CA LEU A 196 25.81 -7.34 4.35
C LEU A 196 27.02 -7.23 5.28
N ILE A 197 28.08 -8.01 5.03
CA ILE A 197 29.30 -7.99 5.85
C ILE A 197 29.94 -6.59 5.83
N ILE A 198 30.07 -5.98 4.65
CA ILE A 198 30.62 -4.62 4.51
C ILE A 198 29.73 -3.61 5.25
N LEU A 199 28.41 -3.67 5.09
CA LEU A 199 27.47 -2.77 5.76
C LEU A 199 27.51 -2.92 7.28
N LEU A 200 27.57 -4.14 7.80
CA LEU A 200 27.69 -4.41 9.24
C LEU A 200 29.02 -3.88 9.78
N ARG A 201 30.14 -4.06 9.07
CA ARG A 201 31.46 -3.53 9.47
C ARG A 201 31.47 -2.00 9.49
N TYR A 202 30.81 -1.36 8.53
CA TYR A 202 30.61 0.08 8.50
C TYR A 202 29.76 0.57 9.68
N LEU A 203 28.55 0.02 9.88
CA LEU A 203 27.63 0.46 10.92
C LEU A 203 28.15 0.21 12.34
N THR A 204 28.83 -0.92 12.56
CA THR A 204 29.47 -1.24 13.85
C THR A 204 30.58 -0.26 14.20
N SER A 205 31.34 0.18 13.20
CA SER A 205 32.36 1.22 13.37
C SER A 205 31.71 2.58 13.63
N LYS A 206 30.78 3.00 12.77
CA LYS A 206 30.10 4.31 12.84
C LYS A 206 29.38 4.55 14.17
N PHE A 207 28.61 3.56 14.64
CA PHE A 207 27.80 3.70 15.85
C PHE A 207 28.45 3.09 17.10
N THR A 208 29.72 2.65 17.02
CA THR A 208 30.41 1.95 18.12
C THR A 208 29.61 0.75 18.65
N ILE A 209 28.92 0.03 17.76
CA ILE A 209 28.15 -1.18 18.09
C ILE A 209 29.12 -2.37 18.06
N PRO A 210 29.18 -3.23 19.08
CA PRO A 210 30.06 -4.40 19.06
C PRO A 210 29.79 -5.31 17.85
N ARG A 211 30.85 -5.85 17.24
CA ARG A 211 30.78 -6.87 16.18
C ARG A 211 30.41 -8.27 16.71
N GLN A 212 29.59 -8.31 17.75
CA GLN A 212 29.14 -9.52 18.40
C GLN A 212 27.75 -9.87 17.92
N PHE A 213 27.50 -11.15 17.67
CA PHE A 213 26.18 -11.66 17.34
C PHE A 213 25.56 -12.27 18.58
N LEU A 214 24.22 -12.27 18.65
CA LEU A 214 23.56 -13.02 19.72
C LEU A 214 24.04 -14.48 19.68
N PRO A 215 24.46 -15.06 20.83
CA PRO A 215 25.00 -16.41 20.88
C PRO A 215 24.04 -17.43 20.30
N GLU A 216 24.57 -18.44 19.60
CA GLU A 216 23.77 -19.42 18.86
C GLU A 216 22.61 -20.05 19.64
N PRO A 217 22.77 -20.45 20.92
CA PRO A 217 21.66 -21.02 21.69
C PRO A 217 20.44 -20.08 21.82
N LYS A 218 20.63 -18.78 21.62
CA LYS A 218 19.61 -17.74 21.73
C LYS A 218 19.27 -17.10 20.37
N ARG A 219 20.10 -17.32 19.34
CA ARG A 219 20.02 -16.64 18.03
C ARG A 219 18.73 -16.94 17.27
N PHE A 220 18.18 -18.14 17.44
CA PHE A 220 17.02 -18.62 16.70
C PHE A 220 15.72 -18.63 17.50
N GLN A 221 15.72 -17.98 18.66
CA GLN A 221 14.57 -17.91 19.54
C GLN A 221 14.34 -16.47 20.00
N THR A 222 13.10 -16.21 20.39
CA THR A 222 12.74 -14.98 21.08
C THR A 222 13.27 -15.02 22.49
N THR A 223 13.91 -13.94 22.93
CA THR A 223 14.54 -13.90 24.24
C THR A 223 14.57 -12.49 24.81
N THR A 224 14.33 -12.37 26.12
CA THR A 224 14.50 -11.13 26.89
C THR A 224 15.96 -10.67 26.94
N ASP A 225 16.92 -11.55 26.68
CA ASP A 225 18.35 -11.19 26.63
C ASP A 225 18.65 -10.14 25.56
N VAL A 226 17.84 -10.09 24.50
CA VAL A 226 18.01 -9.14 23.40
C VAL A 226 17.96 -7.68 23.88
N LEU A 227 17.25 -7.41 24.98
CA LEU A 227 17.05 -6.08 25.55
C LEU A 227 18.33 -5.50 26.16
N ALA A 228 19.20 -6.37 26.70
CA ALA A 228 20.47 -5.99 27.29
C ALA A 228 21.65 -6.18 26.32
N PHE A 229 21.47 -6.96 25.25
CA PHE A 229 22.51 -7.24 24.28
C PHE A 229 22.91 -6.00 23.46
N LYS A 230 24.20 -5.86 23.15
CA LYS A 230 24.72 -4.83 22.24
C LYS A 230 25.47 -5.54 21.12
N GLY A 231 25.07 -5.30 19.88
CA GLY A 231 25.64 -5.99 18.73
C GLY A 231 24.61 -6.29 17.65
N ILE A 232 24.77 -7.41 16.97
CA ILE A 232 23.97 -7.82 15.82
C ILE A 232 23.01 -8.94 16.24
N VAL A 233 21.73 -8.74 15.92
CA VAL A 233 20.64 -9.65 16.27
C VAL A 233 19.74 -9.85 15.05
N SER A 234 18.80 -10.79 15.10
CA SER A 234 17.74 -10.89 14.08
C SER A 234 16.39 -10.55 14.68
N HIS A 235 15.41 -10.28 13.81
CA HIS A 235 14.05 -9.97 14.23
C HIS A 235 13.42 -11.06 15.10
N ILE A 236 13.80 -12.32 14.86
CA ILE A 236 13.38 -13.51 15.62
C ILE A 236 13.61 -13.34 17.12
N ASN A 237 14.66 -12.59 17.50
CA ASN A 237 14.99 -12.39 18.91
C ASN A 237 13.97 -11.53 19.66
N TYR A 238 13.15 -10.76 18.93
CA TYR A 238 12.05 -9.96 19.49
C TYR A 238 10.68 -10.63 19.33
N ARG A 239 10.51 -11.58 18.39
CA ARG A 239 9.19 -12.04 17.90
C ARG A 239 9.00 -13.56 17.97
N SER A 240 8.11 -14.01 18.86
CA SER A 240 7.89 -15.43 19.19
C SER A 240 7.05 -16.21 18.18
N SER A 241 6.10 -15.56 17.50
CA SER A 241 5.21 -16.16 16.49
C SER A 241 5.20 -15.36 15.18
N GLY A 242 4.65 -15.93 14.11
CA GLY A 242 4.41 -15.24 12.82
C GLY A 242 5.61 -14.98 11.92
N LYS A 243 6.85 -15.01 12.43
CA LYS A 243 8.04 -14.58 11.65
C LYS A 243 9.09 -15.66 11.49
N TRP A 244 9.25 -16.18 10.27
CA TRP A 244 10.32 -17.14 9.95
C TRP A 244 11.70 -16.53 9.81
N ASP A 245 11.78 -15.19 9.78
CA ASP A 245 12.90 -14.26 9.54
C ASP A 245 14.32 -14.86 9.34
N ILE A 246 15.40 -14.18 9.73
CA ILE A 246 16.75 -14.74 9.55
C ILE A 246 16.97 -15.90 10.54
N GLY A 247 16.61 -17.12 10.10
CA GLY A 247 16.75 -18.39 10.81
C GLY A 247 18.03 -19.16 10.48
N PRO A 248 18.10 -20.47 10.82
CA PRO A 248 19.32 -21.27 10.63
C PRO A 248 19.64 -21.61 9.17
N ALA A 249 18.70 -21.40 8.24
CA ALA A 249 18.96 -21.51 6.81
C ALA A 249 19.94 -20.43 6.31
N PHE A 250 19.98 -19.28 6.97
CA PHE A 250 20.94 -18.23 6.62
C PHE A 250 22.38 -18.66 6.94
N ASP A 251 23.35 -18.36 6.07
CA ASP A 251 24.75 -18.72 6.31
C ASP A 251 25.41 -17.79 7.34
N TRP A 252 25.09 -18.05 8.61
CA TRP A 252 25.61 -17.32 9.75
C TRP A 252 27.13 -17.45 9.86
N ALA A 253 27.72 -18.58 9.46
CA ALA A 253 29.15 -18.77 9.56
C ALA A 253 29.88 -17.78 8.63
N THR A 254 29.44 -17.65 7.38
CA THR A 254 30.01 -16.67 6.44
C THR A 254 29.90 -15.25 6.98
N VAL A 255 28.74 -14.84 7.48
CA VAL A 255 28.53 -13.46 7.99
C VAL A 255 29.29 -13.20 9.28
N ILE A 256 29.25 -14.12 10.25
CA ILE A 256 29.95 -13.96 11.53
C ILE A 256 31.46 -13.89 11.30
N ASN A 257 32.01 -14.84 10.54
CA ASN A 257 33.44 -14.86 10.22
C ASN A 257 33.85 -13.61 9.45
N GLY A 258 33.06 -13.19 8.47
CA GLY A 258 33.33 -11.99 7.68
C GLY A 258 33.29 -10.70 8.51
N VAL A 259 32.33 -10.55 9.42
CA VAL A 259 32.21 -9.36 10.27
C VAL A 259 33.26 -9.35 11.39
N GLN A 260 33.63 -10.51 11.94
CA GLN A 260 34.58 -10.60 13.07
C GLN A 260 36.04 -10.74 12.64
N ALA A 261 36.32 -11.03 11.36
CA ALA A 261 37.68 -11.09 10.85
C ALA A 261 38.43 -9.76 11.06
N ALA A 262 39.73 -9.85 11.36
CA ALA A 262 40.60 -8.67 11.43
C ALA A 262 40.59 -7.90 10.11
N HIS A 263 40.63 -8.62 8.99
CA HIS A 263 40.50 -8.09 7.64
C HIS A 263 39.51 -8.95 6.85
N TYR A 264 38.61 -8.31 6.13
CA TYR A 264 37.66 -8.98 5.24
C TYR A 264 38.00 -8.70 3.78
N VAL A 265 37.94 -9.73 2.94
CA VAL A 265 38.11 -9.62 1.49
C VAL A 265 36.81 -10.12 0.84
N PRO A 266 36.04 -9.26 0.16
CA PRO A 266 34.81 -9.66 -0.49
C PRO A 266 35.06 -10.72 -1.56
N THR A 267 34.14 -11.68 -1.67
CA THR A 267 34.21 -12.73 -2.70
C THR A 267 33.81 -12.22 -4.08
N THR A 268 32.99 -11.17 -4.12
CA THR A 268 32.55 -10.48 -5.32
C THR A 268 33.43 -9.25 -5.59
N PRO A 269 33.83 -8.99 -6.86
CA PRO A 269 34.64 -7.83 -7.18
C PRO A 269 33.93 -6.53 -6.80
N GLN A 270 34.59 -5.68 -6.02
CA GLN A 270 34.13 -4.31 -5.79
C GLN A 270 34.42 -3.46 -7.03
N ASN A 271 33.38 -2.95 -7.69
CA ASN A 271 33.55 -2.06 -8.84
C ASN A 271 34.07 -0.71 -8.36
N ARG A 272 35.37 -0.45 -8.56
CA ARG A 272 36.03 0.82 -8.16
C ARG A 272 35.89 1.94 -9.20
N HIS A 273 35.07 1.76 -10.23
CA HIS A 273 34.86 2.80 -11.22
C HIS A 273 33.96 3.90 -10.64
N MET A 274 34.43 5.14 -10.64
CA MET A 274 33.62 6.31 -10.28
C MET A 274 32.36 6.36 -11.14
N VAL A 275 31.21 6.37 -10.48
CA VAL A 275 29.91 6.55 -11.14
C VAL A 275 29.60 8.05 -11.21
N PRO A 276 29.03 8.57 -12.31
CA PRO A 276 28.60 9.96 -12.35
C PRO A 276 27.63 10.29 -11.21
N ARG A 277 27.84 11.43 -10.53
CA ARG A 277 27.04 11.92 -9.39
C ARG A 277 27.08 11.04 -8.12
N GLU A 278 28.12 10.23 -7.99
CA GLU A 278 28.36 9.44 -6.77
C GLU A 278 28.63 10.32 -5.55
N LEU A 279 27.93 10.06 -4.46
CA LEU A 279 28.14 10.71 -3.16
C LEU A 279 29.27 10.00 -2.42
N THR A 280 30.24 10.77 -1.92
CA THR A 280 31.46 10.24 -1.28
C THR A 280 31.61 10.62 0.19
N SER A 281 30.62 11.31 0.77
CA SER A 281 30.60 11.68 2.18
C SER A 281 29.23 11.44 2.81
N GLU A 282 29.22 11.24 4.12
CA GLU A 282 27.97 11.05 4.87
C GLU A 282 27.11 12.31 4.84
N GLU A 283 27.73 13.48 4.93
CA GLU A 283 27.03 14.78 4.89
C GLU A 283 26.29 14.96 3.58
N ALA A 284 26.88 14.52 2.46
CA ALA A 284 26.25 14.59 1.14
C ALA A 284 25.04 13.65 1.03
N ILE A 285 25.11 12.46 1.64
CA ILE A 285 23.98 11.53 1.73
C ILE A 285 22.89 12.10 2.64
N GLU A 286 23.26 12.65 3.79
CA GLU A 286 22.32 13.22 4.76
C GLU A 286 21.60 14.45 4.22
N ALA A 287 22.25 15.25 3.37
CA ALA A 287 21.64 16.38 2.69
C ALA A 287 20.47 15.98 1.76
N LEU A 288 20.36 14.71 1.36
CA LEU A 288 19.25 14.20 0.57
C LEU A 288 17.99 13.89 1.39
N PHE A 289 18.12 13.80 2.72
CA PHE A 289 16.99 13.54 3.60
C PHE A 289 16.49 14.85 4.23
N PRO A 290 15.17 14.98 4.49
CA PRO A 290 14.63 16.13 5.21
C PRO A 290 15.36 16.33 6.54
N GLN A 291 15.85 17.55 6.78
CA GLN A 291 16.48 17.90 8.05
C GLN A 291 15.42 17.92 9.16
N THR A 292 15.79 17.41 10.34
CA THR A 292 15.00 17.29 11.58
C THR A 292 13.73 18.14 11.61
N ARG A 293 12.56 17.50 11.54
CA ARG A 293 11.29 18.14 11.91
C ARG A 293 11.20 18.17 13.44
N ASN A 294 10.95 19.35 14.01
CA ASN A 294 10.48 19.46 15.39
C ASN A 294 9.08 18.85 15.47
N LEU A 295 9.02 17.59 15.92
CA LEU A 295 7.76 16.91 16.23
C LEU A 295 7.55 17.03 17.74
N LEU A 296 6.96 18.15 18.15
CA LEU A 296 6.13 18.15 19.35
C LEU A 296 4.83 17.44 18.94
N GLU A 297 4.35 16.58 19.82
CA GLU A 297 3.16 15.71 19.71
C GLU A 297 3.44 14.31 19.15
N ALA A 298 3.33 13.36 20.08
CA ALA A 298 3.39 11.93 19.87
C ALA A 298 1.95 11.42 19.82
N GLU A 299 1.43 11.04 18.66
CA GLU A 299 0.18 10.28 18.57
C GLU A 299 0.15 9.33 17.36
N GLY A 300 -0.48 8.17 17.58
CA GLY A 300 -0.87 7.19 16.56
C GLY A 300 -0.17 5.85 16.69
N GLU A 301 -0.79 4.88 17.37
CA GLU A 301 -0.41 3.46 17.27
C GLU A 301 -0.48 3.03 15.80
N THR A 302 0.67 2.62 15.24
CA THR A 302 0.75 2.05 13.90
C THR A 302 0.87 0.53 14.00
N THR A 303 -0.03 -0.17 13.30
CA THR A 303 -0.01 -1.63 13.19
C THR A 303 1.09 -2.04 12.22
N ASP A 304 1.95 -2.96 12.64
CA ASP A 304 2.91 -3.60 11.77
C ASP A 304 2.16 -4.36 10.67
N ASN A 305 2.51 -4.11 9.41
CA ASN A 305 2.07 -4.96 8.32
C ASN A 305 2.93 -6.23 8.42
N GLU A 306 2.55 -7.12 9.33
CA GLU A 306 3.15 -8.41 9.49
C GLU A 306 3.11 -9.15 8.16
N GLY A 307 4.25 -9.75 7.79
CA GLY A 307 4.29 -10.78 6.77
C GLY A 307 3.21 -11.80 7.09
N TYR A 308 2.19 -11.85 6.25
CA TYR A 308 1.07 -12.75 6.38
C TYR A 308 1.57 -14.19 6.65
N ASN A 309 1.23 -14.73 7.82
CA ASN A 309 1.42 -16.14 8.16
C ASN A 309 0.07 -16.86 7.97
N PRO A 310 -0.09 -17.72 6.93
CA PRO A 310 -1.32 -18.48 6.73
C PRO A 310 -1.66 -19.47 7.85
N ASN A 311 -0.74 -19.74 8.78
CA ASN A 311 -0.89 -20.68 9.88
C ASN A 311 -1.16 -20.02 11.24
N ASP A 312 -1.26 -18.69 11.35
CA ASP A 312 -1.60 -18.01 12.61
C ASP A 312 -3.11 -18.05 12.95
N PHE A 313 -3.80 -19.10 12.52
CA PHE A 313 -5.16 -19.39 12.97
C PHE A 313 -5.14 -20.64 13.85
N ASP A 314 -5.27 -20.42 15.16
CA ASP A 314 -5.79 -21.43 16.07
C ASP A 314 -7.11 -21.95 15.49
N GLU A 315 -7.21 -23.27 15.37
CA GLU A 315 -8.39 -23.98 14.93
C GLU A 315 -9.60 -23.59 15.77
N GLN A 316 -10.53 -22.83 15.19
CA GLN A 316 -11.93 -23.00 15.54
C GLN A 316 -12.70 -23.49 14.32
N PRO A 317 -13.41 -24.63 14.42
CA PRO A 317 -14.13 -25.19 13.29
C PRO A 317 -15.27 -24.25 12.91
N VAL A 318 -15.27 -23.82 11.64
CA VAL A 318 -16.42 -23.16 11.04
C VAL A 318 -17.31 -24.24 10.44
N ASP A 319 -18.54 -24.29 10.95
CA ASP A 319 -19.57 -25.26 10.60
C ASP A 319 -19.76 -25.39 9.08
N GLU A 320 -19.55 -26.60 8.56
CA GLU A 320 -19.84 -26.92 7.17
C GLU A 320 -21.37 -27.04 6.98
N LYS A 321 -22.00 -26.00 6.42
CA LYS A 321 -23.02 -26.05 5.34
C LYS A 321 -23.93 -24.82 5.31
N LYS A 322 -23.90 -24.09 4.18
CA LYS A 322 -25.11 -23.69 3.44
C LYS A 322 -24.74 -23.26 2.02
N ALA A 323 -25.39 -23.85 1.02
CA ALA A 323 -25.43 -23.27 -0.32
C ALA A 323 -26.24 -21.96 -0.22
N GLU A 324 -25.59 -20.81 -0.41
CA GLU A 324 -26.28 -19.52 -0.40
C GLU A 324 -27.03 -19.29 -1.72
N ALA A 325 -28.27 -18.78 -1.61
CA ALA A 325 -29.07 -18.30 -2.73
C ALA A 325 -28.39 -17.11 -3.43
N PRO A 326 -28.71 -16.83 -4.73
CA PRO A 326 -28.20 -15.65 -5.42
C PRO A 326 -28.53 -14.36 -4.65
N ARG A 327 -27.52 -13.52 -4.41
CA ARG A 327 -27.66 -12.23 -3.73
C ARG A 327 -28.10 -11.16 -4.75
N ASN A 328 -29.04 -10.27 -4.38
CA ASN A 328 -29.40 -9.17 -5.28
C ASN A 328 -28.33 -8.07 -5.24
N LEU A 329 -28.14 -7.40 -6.39
CA LEU A 329 -27.29 -6.22 -6.50
C LEU A 329 -28.09 -5.07 -7.12
N TYR A 330 -28.21 -3.97 -6.38
CA TYR A 330 -28.69 -2.69 -6.91
C TYR A 330 -27.49 -1.81 -7.23
N ALA A 331 -27.31 -1.48 -8.51
CA ALA A 331 -26.17 -0.70 -8.97
C ALA A 331 -26.60 0.63 -9.60
N LEU A 332 -25.92 1.70 -9.22
CA LEU A 332 -25.95 3.00 -9.89
C LEU A 332 -24.57 3.23 -10.52
N LEU A 333 -24.50 3.18 -11.84
CA LEU A 333 -23.26 3.34 -12.61
C LEU A 333 -23.28 4.69 -13.31
N VAL A 334 -22.26 5.51 -13.05
CA VAL A 334 -22.13 6.87 -13.58
C VAL A 334 -20.84 6.96 -14.40
N GLY A 335 -20.97 7.38 -15.66
CA GLY A 335 -19.85 7.63 -16.56
C GLY A 335 -20.07 8.92 -17.33
N ILE A 336 -19.12 9.84 -17.28
CA ILE A 336 -19.25 11.16 -17.90
C ILE A 336 -18.00 11.44 -18.71
N ASP A 337 -18.15 11.45 -20.04
CA ASP A 337 -17.13 11.84 -21.00
C ASP A 337 -17.45 13.24 -21.56
N ASN A 338 -18.71 13.47 -21.92
CA ASN A 338 -19.16 14.71 -22.53
C ASN A 338 -19.76 15.65 -21.49
N TYR A 339 -18.93 16.46 -20.82
CA TYR A 339 -19.41 17.48 -19.89
C TYR A 339 -19.98 18.70 -20.63
N ALA A 340 -20.92 19.40 -19.98
CA ALA A 340 -21.52 20.60 -20.57
C ALA A 340 -20.55 21.78 -20.67
N THR A 341 -19.64 21.94 -19.70
CA THR A 341 -18.82 23.18 -19.58
C THR A 341 -17.36 22.96 -19.19
N VAL A 342 -16.97 21.75 -18.81
CA VAL A 342 -15.59 21.40 -18.51
C VAL A 342 -15.03 20.55 -19.66
N ASN A 343 -13.71 20.36 -19.67
CA ASN A 343 -13.06 19.58 -20.73
C ASN A 343 -13.66 18.16 -20.80
N PRO A 344 -13.83 17.59 -22.01
CA PRO A 344 -14.31 16.23 -22.14
C PRO A 344 -13.25 15.21 -21.71
N LEU A 345 -13.73 14.05 -21.26
CA LEU A 345 -12.97 12.80 -21.12
C LEU A 345 -13.39 11.83 -22.22
N HIS A 346 -12.70 10.69 -22.37
CA HIS A 346 -12.98 9.75 -23.46
C HIS A 346 -13.08 8.28 -23.03
N GLY A 347 -12.89 7.96 -21.76
CA GLY A 347 -12.87 6.60 -21.25
C GLY A 347 -13.82 6.32 -20.08
N CYS A 348 -14.53 7.31 -19.56
CA CYS A 348 -15.39 7.14 -18.40
C CYS A 348 -16.67 6.37 -18.74
N VAL A 349 -17.27 6.63 -19.91
CA VAL A 349 -18.44 5.87 -20.38
C VAL A 349 -18.05 4.44 -20.72
N HIS A 350 -16.85 4.24 -21.28
CA HIS A 350 -16.30 2.91 -21.54
C HIS A 350 -16.06 2.14 -20.23
N ASP A 351 -15.42 2.76 -19.24
CA ASP A 351 -15.17 2.17 -17.92
C ASP A 351 -16.47 1.72 -17.23
N MET A 352 -17.49 2.58 -17.25
CA MET A 352 -18.84 2.24 -16.76
C MET A 352 -19.42 1.03 -17.51
N GLY A 353 -19.23 0.96 -18.83
CA GLY A 353 -19.69 -0.14 -19.67
C GLY A 353 -18.97 -1.47 -19.38
N VAL A 354 -17.66 -1.46 -19.10
CA VAL A 354 -16.94 -2.69 -18.72
C VAL A 354 -17.31 -3.17 -17.32
N VAL A 355 -17.65 -2.27 -16.40
CA VAL A 355 -18.24 -2.64 -15.09
C VAL A 355 -19.62 -3.26 -15.27
N GLU A 356 -20.52 -2.66 -16.07
CA GLU A 356 -21.83 -3.25 -16.40
C GLU A 356 -21.68 -4.66 -16.98
N LYS A 357 -20.75 -4.82 -17.93
CA LYS A 357 -20.47 -6.13 -18.55
C LYS A 357 -19.95 -7.13 -17.52
N TYR A 358 -19.08 -6.72 -16.60
CA TYR A 358 -18.60 -7.58 -15.53
C TYR A 358 -19.77 -8.06 -14.65
N LEU A 359 -20.62 -7.14 -14.19
CA LEU A 359 -21.78 -7.46 -13.34
C LEU A 359 -22.73 -8.42 -14.04
N THR A 360 -23.09 -8.14 -15.29
CA THR A 360 -24.10 -8.91 -16.03
C THR A 360 -23.61 -10.25 -16.56
N GLN A 361 -22.30 -10.43 -16.81
CA GLN A 361 -21.78 -11.63 -17.48
C GLN A 361 -20.86 -12.49 -16.61
N ARG A 362 -20.34 -11.97 -15.50
CA ARG A 362 -19.24 -12.60 -14.75
C ARG A 362 -19.50 -12.74 -13.25
N THR A 363 -20.71 -12.45 -12.82
CA THR A 363 -21.13 -12.60 -11.41
C THR A 363 -22.38 -13.47 -11.30
N THR A 364 -22.68 -13.92 -10.10
CA THR A 364 -23.91 -14.65 -9.76
C THR A 364 -25.00 -13.73 -9.22
N PHE A 365 -24.87 -12.41 -9.38
CA PHE A 365 -25.84 -11.45 -8.87
C PHE A 365 -27.17 -11.56 -9.63
N ASP A 366 -28.27 -11.56 -8.88
CA ASP A 366 -29.58 -11.35 -9.48
C ASP A 366 -29.80 -9.84 -9.71
N LEU A 367 -29.80 -9.46 -10.98
CA LEU A 367 -29.95 -8.09 -11.47
C LEU A 367 -31.35 -7.82 -12.05
N ALA A 368 -32.22 -8.82 -12.05
CA ALA A 368 -33.50 -8.75 -12.72
C ALA A 368 -34.57 -8.09 -11.85
N LEU A 369 -35.44 -7.33 -12.51
CA LEU A 369 -36.78 -6.99 -12.04
C LEU A 369 -37.80 -7.67 -12.98
N PRO A 370 -39.06 -7.86 -12.58
CA PRO A 370 -40.08 -8.45 -13.46
C PRO A 370 -40.12 -7.74 -14.83
N GLY A 371 -39.84 -8.50 -15.90
CA GLY A 371 -39.79 -7.98 -17.28
C GLY A 371 -38.56 -7.15 -17.65
N LYS A 372 -37.56 -7.00 -16.76
CA LYS A 372 -36.32 -6.24 -16.98
C LYS A 372 -35.10 -7.02 -16.44
N PRO A 373 -34.38 -7.80 -17.27
CA PRO A 373 -33.27 -8.66 -16.84
C PRO A 373 -32.10 -7.95 -16.13
N THR A 374 -31.90 -6.66 -16.39
CA THR A 374 -30.91 -5.80 -15.72
C THR A 374 -31.57 -4.63 -14.97
N GLY A 375 -32.84 -4.78 -14.58
CA GLY A 375 -33.65 -3.73 -13.98
C GLY A 375 -33.09 -3.12 -12.69
N LYS A 376 -32.19 -3.81 -11.99
CA LYS A 376 -31.50 -3.32 -10.79
C LYS A 376 -30.23 -2.51 -11.10
N ILE A 377 -29.83 -2.37 -12.37
CA ILE A 377 -28.74 -1.48 -12.82
C ILE A 377 -29.35 -0.20 -13.41
N ARG A 378 -29.06 0.95 -12.80
CA ARG A 378 -29.34 2.28 -13.35
C ARG A 378 -28.06 2.91 -13.85
N LYS A 379 -28.06 3.40 -15.09
CA LYS A 379 -26.92 4.08 -15.71
C LYS A 379 -27.21 5.56 -15.87
N LEU A 380 -26.25 6.40 -15.53
CA LEU A 380 -26.27 7.83 -15.83
C LEU A 380 -25.07 8.12 -16.73
N ILE A 381 -25.35 8.40 -18.00
CA ILE A 381 -24.34 8.64 -19.04
C ILE A 381 -24.42 10.11 -19.45
N ASP A 382 -23.28 10.80 -19.43
CA ASP A 382 -23.14 12.19 -19.88
C ASP A 382 -24.27 13.08 -19.34
N GLY A 383 -25.13 13.60 -20.22
CA GLY A 383 -26.25 14.51 -19.90
C GLY A 383 -27.24 14.01 -18.84
N GLN A 384 -27.24 12.71 -18.53
CA GLN A 384 -28.07 12.14 -17.48
C GLN A 384 -27.42 12.21 -16.09
N ALA A 385 -26.09 12.33 -16.03
CA ALA A 385 -25.30 12.37 -14.80
C ALA A 385 -25.24 13.78 -14.19
N THR A 386 -26.38 14.47 -14.16
CA THR A 386 -26.53 15.75 -13.44
C THR A 386 -26.44 15.51 -11.94
N ARG A 387 -26.12 16.55 -11.17
CA ARG A 387 -26.10 16.44 -9.69
C ARG A 387 -27.44 15.94 -9.17
N LYS A 388 -28.55 16.45 -9.71
CA LYS A 388 -29.90 15.96 -9.44
C LYS A 388 -30.07 14.49 -9.80
N GLY A 389 -29.62 14.07 -10.98
CA GLY A 389 -29.72 12.69 -11.46
C GLY A 389 -29.00 11.69 -10.54
N VAL A 390 -27.80 12.05 -10.04
CA VAL A 390 -27.05 11.24 -9.08
C VAL A 390 -27.79 11.14 -7.75
N ILE A 391 -28.25 12.25 -7.19
CA ILE A 391 -29.02 12.30 -5.93
C ILE A 391 -30.30 11.46 -6.03
N GLU A 392 -31.04 11.59 -7.13
CA GLU A 392 -32.24 10.78 -7.40
C GLU A 392 -31.87 9.29 -7.53
N GLY A 393 -30.73 8.96 -8.12
CA GLY A 393 -30.22 7.59 -8.17
C GLY A 393 -30.05 6.98 -6.78
N PHE A 394 -29.46 7.70 -5.83
CA PHE A 394 -29.38 7.24 -4.44
C PHE A 394 -30.76 7.04 -3.80
N ARG A 395 -31.61 8.07 -3.86
CA ARG A 395 -32.89 8.11 -3.12
C ARG A 395 -34.02 7.29 -3.71
N THR A 396 -33.98 7.00 -5.02
CA THR A 396 -35.10 6.31 -5.71
C THR A 396 -34.70 4.96 -6.28
N HIS A 397 -33.42 4.74 -6.59
CA HIS A 397 -32.96 3.48 -7.18
C HIS A 397 -32.25 2.60 -6.17
N LEU A 398 -31.20 3.12 -5.51
CA LEU A 398 -30.43 2.33 -4.55
C LEU A 398 -31.22 2.01 -3.28
N SER A 399 -32.11 2.90 -2.85
CA SER A 399 -33.00 2.71 -1.68
C SER A 399 -34.01 1.57 -1.82
N GLN A 400 -34.15 0.97 -3.01
CA GLN A 400 -34.98 -0.22 -3.21
C GLN A 400 -34.34 -1.50 -2.66
N ALA A 401 -33.04 -1.47 -2.34
CA ALA A 401 -32.33 -2.58 -1.74
C ALA A 401 -32.77 -2.81 -0.28
N THR A 402 -32.59 -4.03 0.19
CA THR A 402 -32.86 -4.44 1.56
C THR A 402 -31.58 -4.94 2.24
N LYS A 403 -31.64 -5.22 3.54
CA LYS A 403 -30.47 -5.63 4.35
C LYS A 403 -29.72 -6.86 3.84
N ASP A 404 -30.37 -7.71 3.04
CA ASP A 404 -29.80 -8.94 2.51
C ASP A 404 -29.20 -8.73 1.10
N ASP A 405 -29.29 -7.51 0.56
CA ASP A 405 -28.82 -7.12 -0.76
C ASP A 405 -27.47 -6.39 -0.70
N THR A 406 -26.84 -6.27 -1.87
CA THR A 406 -25.67 -5.42 -2.07
C THR A 406 -26.05 -4.18 -2.86
N ILE A 407 -25.49 -3.04 -2.46
CA ILE A 407 -25.57 -1.77 -3.17
C ILE A 407 -24.20 -1.47 -3.78
N LEU A 408 -24.19 -1.07 -5.05
CA LEU A 408 -23.00 -0.56 -5.73
C LEU A 408 -23.25 0.84 -6.28
N PHE A 409 -22.46 1.81 -5.83
CA PHE A 409 -22.33 3.09 -6.51
C PHE A 409 -20.96 3.14 -7.21
N TYR A 410 -20.97 3.31 -8.53
CA TYR A 410 -19.76 3.43 -9.34
C TYR A 410 -19.76 4.77 -10.05
N TYR A 411 -18.68 5.53 -9.92
CA TYR A 411 -18.49 6.81 -10.58
C TYR A 411 -17.16 6.84 -11.33
N SER A 412 -17.22 7.20 -12.61
CA SER A 412 -16.06 7.49 -13.45
C SER A 412 -16.25 8.86 -14.10
N GLY A 413 -15.33 9.77 -13.86
CA GLY A 413 -15.45 11.16 -14.30
C GLY A 413 -14.41 12.07 -13.68
N HIS A 414 -14.60 13.37 -13.79
CA HIS A 414 -13.76 14.38 -13.18
C HIS A 414 -14.05 14.50 -11.68
N GLY A 415 -13.00 14.60 -10.87
CA GLY A 415 -13.14 15.18 -9.55
C GLY A 415 -12.48 16.56 -9.47
N THR A 416 -12.71 17.24 -8.35
CA THR A 416 -12.15 18.56 -8.06
C THR A 416 -12.20 18.83 -6.55
N GLN A 417 -11.75 20.02 -6.15
CA GLN A 417 -11.79 20.54 -4.79
C GLN A 417 -12.59 21.84 -4.73
N GLU A 418 -13.29 22.07 -3.63
CA GLU A 418 -13.77 23.40 -3.22
C GLU A 418 -13.17 23.79 -1.87
N LEU A 419 -13.08 25.08 -1.56
CA LEU A 419 -12.61 25.52 -0.25
C LEU A 419 -13.57 25.06 0.84
N ALA A 420 -13.03 24.58 1.96
CA ALA A 420 -13.80 24.17 3.11
C ALA A 420 -14.07 25.35 4.05
N ASP A 421 -15.30 25.43 4.55
CA ASP A 421 -15.56 26.22 5.76
C ASP A 421 -14.78 25.61 6.95
N PRO A 422 -14.24 26.43 7.87
CA PRO A 422 -13.50 25.94 9.05
C PRO A 422 -14.24 24.90 9.90
N ILE A 423 -15.57 24.86 9.83
CA ILE A 423 -16.36 23.86 10.54
C ILE A 423 -16.02 22.41 10.16
N TRP A 424 -15.49 22.17 8.96
CA TRP A 424 -15.21 20.83 8.46
C TRP A 424 -13.90 20.22 8.99
N ASP A 425 -13.06 21.01 9.67
CA ASP A 425 -11.78 20.56 10.26
C ASP A 425 -10.86 19.85 9.24
N GLU A 426 -10.85 20.35 8.00
CA GLU A 426 -10.05 19.78 6.90
C GLU A 426 -8.58 20.16 7.02
N THR A 427 -7.70 19.17 6.93
CA THR A 427 -6.24 19.35 7.11
C THR A 427 -5.63 20.25 6.04
N ASP A 428 -6.18 20.24 4.82
CA ASP A 428 -5.75 21.07 3.69
C ASP A 428 -6.73 22.22 3.38
N GLY A 429 -7.77 22.38 4.20
CA GLY A 429 -8.81 23.40 4.03
C GLY A 429 -9.67 23.22 2.78
N GLN A 430 -9.80 22.01 2.23
CA GLN A 430 -10.56 21.74 1.00
C GLN A 430 -11.53 20.57 1.15
N LEU A 431 -12.66 20.63 0.46
CA LEU A 431 -13.62 19.54 0.31
C LEU A 431 -13.45 18.88 -1.05
N GLU A 432 -13.47 17.55 -1.06
CA GLU A 432 -13.38 16.76 -2.28
C GLU A 432 -14.74 16.63 -2.97
N CYS A 433 -14.77 16.84 -4.28
CA CYS A 433 -15.99 16.90 -5.06
C CYS A 433 -15.95 15.96 -6.27
N LEU A 434 -17.07 15.30 -6.56
CA LEU A 434 -17.36 14.77 -7.89
C LEU A 434 -17.91 15.90 -8.76
N VAL A 435 -17.47 15.95 -10.02
CA VAL A 435 -18.03 16.86 -11.02
C VAL A 435 -19.17 16.14 -11.74
N CYS A 436 -20.39 16.64 -11.59
CA CYS A 436 -21.53 16.17 -12.36
C CYS A 436 -21.59 16.85 -13.73
N TYR A 437 -22.44 16.34 -14.63
CA TYR A 437 -22.53 16.83 -16.02
C TYR A 437 -22.86 18.32 -16.13
N ASP A 438 -23.70 18.82 -15.23
CA ASP A 438 -24.40 20.10 -15.25
C ASP A 438 -23.52 21.30 -14.90
N GLY A 439 -22.34 21.43 -15.48
CA GLY A 439 -21.38 22.48 -15.13
C GLY A 439 -21.71 23.92 -15.60
N SER A 440 -22.93 24.25 -16.04
CA SER A 440 -23.25 25.58 -16.61
C SER A 440 -24.02 26.53 -15.68
N THR A 441 -23.61 26.61 -14.42
CA THR A 441 -24.30 27.45 -13.46
C THR A 441 -23.31 28.35 -12.73
N ALA A 442 -23.76 29.54 -12.34
CA ALA A 442 -22.90 30.56 -11.72
C ALA A 442 -22.29 30.11 -10.36
N LYS A 443 -22.68 28.93 -9.86
CA LYS A 443 -22.34 28.40 -8.54
C LYS A 443 -21.85 26.95 -8.62
N ALA A 444 -20.71 26.68 -8.00
CA ALA A 444 -20.10 25.36 -7.96
C ALA A 444 -21.02 24.29 -7.32
N SER A 445 -21.80 24.66 -6.30
CA SER A 445 -22.70 23.77 -5.57
C SER A 445 -23.82 23.12 -6.40
N GLU A 446 -24.11 23.65 -7.58
CA GLU A 446 -25.17 23.13 -8.45
C GLU A 446 -24.70 21.92 -9.26
N PHE A 447 -23.39 21.77 -9.49
CA PHE A 447 -22.82 20.66 -10.28
C PHE A 447 -21.73 19.87 -9.54
N LEU A 448 -21.26 20.36 -8.40
CA LEU A 448 -20.34 19.63 -7.52
C LEU A 448 -21.11 18.89 -6.43
N LEU A 449 -20.84 17.59 -6.31
CA LEU A 449 -21.29 16.76 -5.21
C LEU A 449 -20.11 16.52 -4.26
N THR A 450 -20.14 17.11 -3.06
CA THR A 450 -19.02 17.00 -2.10
C THR A 450 -18.99 15.63 -1.42
N ASP A 451 -17.84 15.29 -0.86
CA ASP A 451 -17.67 14.13 0.02
C ASP A 451 -18.59 14.19 1.26
N LYS A 452 -18.93 15.38 1.75
CA LYS A 452 -19.92 15.60 2.82
C LYS A 452 -21.34 15.26 2.38
N GLU A 453 -21.71 15.63 1.15
CA GLU A 453 -23.02 15.28 0.58
C GLU A 453 -23.11 13.79 0.25
N LEU A 454 -22.02 13.19 -0.26
CA LEU A 454 -21.93 11.74 -0.44
C LEU A 454 -22.01 11.00 0.89
N ARG A 455 -21.30 11.46 1.92
CA ARG A 455 -21.38 10.89 3.28
C ARG A 455 -22.80 10.94 3.81
N PHE A 456 -23.50 12.05 3.61
CA PHE A 456 -24.92 12.17 3.97
C PHE A 456 -25.79 11.16 3.23
N LEU A 457 -25.66 11.07 1.90
CA LEU A 457 -26.43 10.14 1.06
C LEU A 457 -26.16 8.68 1.41
N ILE A 458 -24.90 8.30 1.65
CA ILE A 458 -24.52 6.93 2.05
C ILE A 458 -25.08 6.60 3.43
N ASN A 459 -25.06 7.55 4.37
CA ASN A 459 -25.67 7.34 5.68
C ASN A 459 -27.19 7.20 5.58
N GLU A 460 -27.88 8.07 4.84
CA GLU A 460 -29.33 7.97 4.56
C GLU A 460 -29.65 6.57 4.01
N LEU A 461 -28.90 6.13 3.00
CA LEU A 461 -29.08 4.83 2.37
C LEU A 461 -28.82 3.65 3.31
N TYR A 462 -27.78 3.73 4.15
CA TYR A 462 -27.48 2.70 5.14
C TYR A 462 -28.58 2.58 6.19
N GLN A 463 -29.11 3.71 6.69
CA GLN A 463 -30.19 3.72 7.67
C GLN A 463 -31.50 3.18 7.10
N GLU A 464 -31.79 3.47 5.83
CA GLU A 464 -33.01 3.02 5.17
C GLU A 464 -32.99 1.53 4.83
N THR A 465 -31.85 1.03 4.34
CA THR A 465 -31.78 -0.32 3.73
C THR A 465 -31.11 -1.35 4.63
N GLY A 466 -30.12 -0.96 5.43
CA GLY A 466 -29.21 -1.88 6.13
C GLY A 466 -28.36 -2.74 5.19
N ALA A 467 -28.34 -2.45 3.88
CA ALA A 467 -27.66 -3.25 2.87
C ALA A 467 -26.13 -3.15 2.97
N HIS A 468 -25.44 -4.09 2.33
CA HIS A 468 -23.99 -3.99 2.16
C HIS A 468 -23.65 -2.99 1.06
N ILE A 469 -23.11 -1.82 1.42
CA ILE A 469 -22.84 -0.73 0.48
C ILE A 469 -21.39 -0.74 0.02
N VAL A 470 -21.19 -0.67 -1.30
CA VAL A 470 -19.88 -0.51 -1.95
C VAL A 470 -19.91 0.73 -2.82
N THR A 471 -18.93 1.61 -2.66
CA THR A 471 -18.72 2.78 -3.51
C THR A 471 -17.37 2.66 -4.23
N ILE A 472 -17.32 3.03 -5.50
CA ILE A 472 -16.12 2.94 -6.35
C ILE A 472 -15.99 4.24 -7.13
N PHE A 473 -14.87 4.93 -6.95
CA PHE A 473 -14.57 6.21 -7.55
C PHE A 473 -13.32 6.12 -8.42
N ASP A 474 -13.49 6.34 -9.73
CA ASP A 474 -12.41 6.46 -10.70
C ASP A 474 -12.27 7.92 -11.18
N CYS A 475 -11.80 8.78 -10.28
CA CYS A 475 -11.64 10.23 -10.45
C CYS A 475 -10.48 10.80 -9.62
N CYS A 476 -10.00 12.01 -9.96
CA CYS A 476 -8.95 12.73 -9.24
C CYS A 476 -9.53 13.86 -8.38
N HIS A 477 -8.89 14.14 -7.26
CA HIS A 477 -9.39 15.08 -6.28
C HIS A 477 -8.43 16.28 -6.06
N SER A 478 -7.10 16.06 -5.97
CA SER A 478 -6.14 17.10 -5.53
C SER A 478 -5.42 17.96 -6.58
N GLY A 479 -5.23 19.23 -6.16
CA GLY A 479 -4.16 20.22 -6.36
C GLY A 479 -2.89 19.91 -7.17
N ASP A 480 -1.99 19.11 -6.60
CA ASP A 480 -0.55 19.46 -6.60
C ASP A 480 0.35 18.81 -7.68
N ASN A 481 -0.21 18.05 -8.64
CA ASN A 481 0.59 17.13 -9.47
C ASN A 481 0.75 17.46 -10.97
N THR A 482 0.56 18.70 -11.40
CA THR A 482 0.69 19.11 -12.82
C THR A 482 2.07 18.81 -13.45
N ARG A 483 3.14 18.69 -12.65
CA ARG A 483 4.49 18.38 -13.17
C ARG A 483 4.68 16.94 -13.65
N ASN A 484 3.84 16.00 -13.20
CA ASN A 484 4.01 14.56 -13.47
C ASN A 484 3.29 14.13 -14.76
N ILE A 485 2.15 14.76 -15.08
CA ILE A 485 1.45 14.56 -16.36
C ILE A 485 2.36 14.89 -17.54
N ALA A 486 3.12 15.97 -17.49
CA ALA A 486 4.07 16.32 -18.55
C ALA A 486 5.09 15.20 -18.83
N LEU A 487 5.46 14.41 -17.81
CA LEU A 487 6.36 13.27 -17.95
C LEU A 487 5.66 12.04 -18.55
N VAL A 488 4.39 11.81 -18.20
CA VAL A 488 3.57 10.72 -18.75
C VAL A 488 3.15 11.01 -20.19
N GLU A 489 2.76 12.24 -20.52
CA GLU A 489 2.48 12.73 -21.88
C GLU A 489 3.72 12.64 -22.78
N ALA A 490 4.93 12.86 -22.24
CA ALA A 490 6.17 12.71 -22.98
C ALA A 490 6.48 11.25 -23.37
N THR A 491 5.88 10.27 -22.68
CA THR A 491 6.15 8.83 -22.88
C THR A 491 4.97 8.04 -23.43
N ARG A 492 3.75 8.59 -23.39
CA ARG A 492 2.53 7.94 -23.86
C ARG A 492 1.64 8.94 -24.60
N LYS A 493 1.09 8.49 -25.74
CA LYS A 493 0.08 9.24 -26.48
C LYS A 493 -1.29 9.04 -25.81
N ASP A 494 -2.14 10.07 -25.87
CA ASP A 494 -3.55 10.04 -25.44
C ASP A 494 -3.74 9.76 -23.94
N VAL A 495 -3.23 10.69 -23.11
CA VAL A 495 -3.35 10.69 -21.65
C VAL A 495 -4.25 11.85 -21.23
N ALA A 496 -5.25 11.60 -20.40
CA ALA A 496 -6.14 12.62 -19.86
C ALA A 496 -6.22 12.53 -18.33
N GLU A 497 -6.21 13.70 -17.68
CA GLU A 497 -6.42 13.80 -16.24
C GLU A 497 -7.92 13.79 -15.91
N ARG A 498 -8.34 12.92 -14.99
CA ARG A 498 -9.71 12.89 -14.48
C ARG A 498 -9.97 13.97 -13.43
N ARG A 499 -9.61 15.21 -13.76
CA ARG A 499 -9.73 16.39 -12.88
C ARG A 499 -10.22 17.65 -13.60
N VAL A 500 -10.92 18.51 -12.85
CA VAL A 500 -11.20 19.91 -13.23
C VAL A 500 -10.57 20.87 -12.22
N MET A 501 -10.01 21.98 -12.69
CA MET A 501 -9.64 23.13 -11.86
C MET A 501 -10.52 24.34 -12.19
N ARG A 502 -10.63 25.27 -11.24
CA ARG A 502 -11.26 26.56 -11.50
C ARG A 502 -10.49 27.33 -12.58
N PRO A 503 -11.17 28.13 -13.44
CA PRO A 503 -10.50 29.12 -14.28
C PRO A 503 -9.63 30.07 -13.42
N GLY A 504 -8.31 30.05 -13.63
CA GLY A 504 -7.33 30.75 -12.78
C GLY A 504 -6.54 29.85 -11.82
N GLY A 505 -6.86 28.54 -11.77
CA GLY A 505 -6.19 27.55 -10.93
C GLY A 505 -6.79 27.42 -9.53
N GLY A 506 -6.53 26.28 -8.87
CA GLY A 506 -6.95 26.00 -7.50
C GLY A 506 -8.39 25.51 -7.34
N ALA A 507 -8.82 25.41 -6.07
CA ALA A 507 -10.15 24.97 -5.68
C ALA A 507 -11.26 25.97 -6.06
N PHE A 508 -12.46 25.43 -6.22
CA PHE A 508 -13.68 26.22 -6.33
C PHE A 508 -13.98 26.97 -5.01
N PRO A 509 -14.70 28.11 -5.06
CA PRO A 509 -15.08 28.81 -3.84
C PRO A 509 -15.91 27.93 -2.89
N ALA A 510 -15.76 28.16 -1.58
CA ALA A 510 -16.57 27.49 -0.57
C ALA A 510 -18.05 27.76 -0.80
N ARG A 511 -18.88 26.73 -0.67
CA ARG A 511 -20.34 26.87 -0.67
C ARG A 511 -20.84 27.34 0.70
N SER A 512 -21.95 28.07 0.70
CA SER A 512 -22.67 28.41 1.93
C SER A 512 -23.36 27.19 2.54
N TRP A 513 -23.62 27.21 3.86
CA TRP A 513 -24.30 26.10 4.54
C TRP A 513 -25.64 25.74 3.87
N SER A 514 -26.41 26.74 3.46
CA SER A 514 -27.71 26.56 2.79
C SER A 514 -27.63 25.79 1.46
N GLU A 515 -26.45 25.76 0.83
CA GLU A 515 -26.24 25.08 -0.46
C GLU A 515 -25.93 23.59 -0.32
N PHE A 516 -25.66 23.09 0.89
CA PHE A 516 -25.53 21.66 1.13
C PHE A 516 -26.86 20.93 1.04
N LEU A 517 -26.85 19.73 0.46
CA LEU A 517 -28.03 18.85 0.31
C LEU A 517 -28.77 18.57 1.63
N PHE A 518 -28.06 18.58 2.76
CA PHE A 518 -28.58 18.27 4.08
C PHE A 518 -28.95 19.50 4.90
N SER A 519 -28.82 20.72 4.37
CA SER A 519 -28.99 21.97 5.12
C SER A 519 -30.38 22.11 5.76
N GLU A 520 -31.42 21.61 5.11
CA GLU A 520 -32.79 21.59 5.65
C GLU A 520 -32.97 20.59 6.80
N LYS A 521 -32.28 19.44 6.72
CA LYS A 521 -32.35 18.38 7.75
C LYS A 521 -31.39 18.64 8.92
N ILE A 522 -30.30 19.36 8.67
CA ILE A 522 -29.27 19.75 9.63
C ILE A 522 -29.12 21.28 9.56
N PRO A 523 -29.96 22.03 10.28
CA PRO A 523 -29.89 23.49 10.28
C PRO A 523 -28.55 23.98 10.83
N GLU A 524 -28.00 25.05 10.27
CA GLU A 524 -26.70 25.61 10.68
C GLU A 524 -26.67 25.98 12.17
N ALA A 525 -27.78 26.45 12.74
CA ALA A 525 -27.85 26.75 14.17
C ALA A 525 -27.66 25.50 15.07
N SER A 526 -27.83 24.28 14.54
CA SER A 526 -27.81 23.02 15.31
C SER A 526 -26.42 22.39 15.45
N ILE A 527 -25.41 22.95 14.79
CA ILE A 527 -24.04 22.40 14.75
C ILE A 527 -23.03 23.21 15.58
N ALA A 528 -23.45 24.33 16.17
CA ALA A 528 -22.58 25.20 16.95
C ALA A 528 -21.87 24.43 18.07
N GLY A 529 -20.53 24.45 18.06
CA GLY A 529 -19.68 23.77 19.04
C GLY A 529 -19.63 22.25 18.93
N ARG A 530 -20.19 21.65 17.87
CA ARG A 530 -20.15 20.20 17.61
C ARG A 530 -19.11 19.87 16.56
N LYS A 531 -18.55 18.66 16.62
CA LYS A 531 -17.63 18.18 15.58
C LYS A 531 -18.40 17.60 14.39
N PRO A 532 -17.85 17.62 13.16
CA PRO A 532 -18.50 17.04 11.98
C PRO A 532 -19.05 15.63 12.15
N VAL A 533 -18.31 14.78 12.86
CA VAL A 533 -18.71 13.40 13.18
C VAL A 533 -20.03 13.32 13.98
N ASP A 534 -20.34 14.33 14.79
CA ASP A 534 -21.50 14.33 15.68
C ASP A 534 -22.81 14.69 14.97
N PHE A 535 -22.75 15.52 13.93
CA PHE A 535 -23.92 15.99 13.20
C PHE A 535 -24.04 15.37 11.79
N LEU A 536 -22.95 14.82 11.26
CA LEU A 536 -22.91 14.14 9.97
C LEU A 536 -22.32 12.73 10.15
N PRO A 537 -23.07 11.78 10.74
CA PRO A 537 -22.59 10.41 10.92
C PRO A 537 -22.33 9.71 9.58
N GLN A 538 -21.46 8.71 9.59
CA GLN A 538 -21.09 7.93 8.41
C GLN A 538 -21.83 6.59 8.42
N GLY A 539 -22.49 6.24 7.31
CA GLY A 539 -23.09 4.92 7.13
C GLY A 539 -22.03 3.82 6.99
N ALA A 540 -22.34 2.57 7.35
CA ALA A 540 -21.41 1.47 7.12
C ALA A 540 -21.33 1.14 5.62
N HIS A 541 -20.13 1.21 5.04
CA HIS A 541 -19.90 0.96 3.62
C HIS A 541 -18.43 0.59 3.36
N ILE A 542 -18.15 0.11 2.16
CA ILE A 542 -16.79 -0.05 1.63
C ILE A 542 -16.59 0.96 0.52
N GLN A 543 -15.56 1.79 0.62
CA GLN A 543 -15.21 2.76 -0.42
C GLN A 543 -13.92 2.35 -1.12
N MET A 544 -13.92 2.36 -2.44
CA MET A 544 -12.73 2.21 -3.27
C MET A 544 -12.48 3.49 -4.06
N ALA A 545 -11.25 3.97 -4.04
CA ALA A 545 -10.84 5.14 -4.81
C ALA A 545 -9.62 4.81 -5.68
N ALA A 546 -9.60 5.39 -6.87
CA ALA A 546 -8.56 5.19 -7.86
C ALA A 546 -7.16 5.57 -7.38
N CYS A 547 -7.03 6.59 -6.54
CA CYS A 547 -5.74 7.10 -6.05
C CYS A 547 -5.84 7.65 -4.63
N GLU A 548 -4.67 7.95 -4.04
CA GLU A 548 -4.56 8.72 -2.80
C GLU A 548 -4.97 10.17 -3.03
N SER A 549 -5.27 10.90 -1.95
CA SER A 549 -5.70 12.30 -2.05
C SER A 549 -4.62 13.18 -2.65
N ASP A 550 -3.34 12.83 -2.60
CA ASP A 550 -2.22 13.55 -3.20
C ASP A 550 -1.80 13.00 -4.57
N GLN A 551 -2.65 12.21 -5.24
CA GLN A 551 -2.34 11.52 -6.50
C GLN A 551 -3.39 11.75 -7.58
N THR A 552 -3.03 11.37 -8.81
CA THR A 552 -3.85 11.57 -10.01
C THR A 552 -4.34 10.23 -10.56
N ALA A 553 -5.66 10.10 -10.73
CA ALA A 553 -6.28 9.06 -11.55
C ALA A 553 -6.11 9.35 -13.04
N LEU A 554 -5.53 8.41 -13.78
CA LEU A 554 -5.22 8.59 -15.20
C LEU A 554 -6.15 7.77 -16.10
N GLU A 555 -6.48 8.37 -17.23
CA GLU A 555 -6.98 7.66 -18.39
C GLU A 555 -5.85 7.48 -19.41
N VAL A 556 -5.64 6.26 -19.89
CA VAL A 556 -4.67 5.99 -20.97
C VAL A 556 -5.34 5.17 -22.05
N ALA A 557 -5.30 5.68 -23.28
CA ALA A 557 -5.91 5.06 -24.46
C ALA A 557 -7.42 4.75 -24.26
N GLY A 558 -8.15 5.68 -23.63
CA GLY A 558 -9.61 5.57 -23.46
C GLY A 558 -10.06 4.62 -22.33
N GLU A 559 -9.17 4.21 -21.42
CA GLU A 559 -9.52 3.37 -20.27
C GLU A 559 -8.95 3.92 -18.97
N GLY A 560 -9.75 3.88 -17.90
CA GLY A 560 -9.30 4.18 -16.54
C GLY A 560 -8.42 3.07 -16.01
N ILE A 561 -7.22 3.43 -15.58
CA ILE A 561 -6.23 2.45 -15.13
C ILE A 561 -6.70 1.69 -13.89
N PHE A 562 -7.38 2.38 -12.98
CA PHE A 562 -7.92 1.76 -11.77
C PHE A 562 -9.02 0.76 -12.13
N THR A 563 -10.04 1.18 -12.87
CA THR A 563 -11.15 0.30 -13.26
C THR A 563 -10.68 -0.93 -14.04
N LYS A 564 -9.79 -0.73 -15.02
CA LYS A 564 -9.16 -1.83 -15.76
C LYS A 564 -8.47 -2.83 -14.83
N THR A 565 -7.69 -2.32 -13.89
CA THR A 565 -6.90 -3.18 -12.98
C THR A 565 -7.78 -3.87 -11.94
N LEU A 566 -8.78 -3.17 -11.40
CA LEU A 566 -9.81 -3.70 -10.52
C LEU A 566 -10.54 -4.86 -11.18
N LEU A 567 -11.10 -4.64 -12.39
CA LEU A 567 -11.83 -5.67 -13.11
C LEU A 567 -10.94 -6.83 -13.52
N LYS A 568 -9.72 -6.57 -13.98
CA LYS A 568 -8.75 -7.64 -14.27
C LYS A 568 -8.48 -8.49 -13.03
N THR A 569 -8.26 -7.86 -11.89
CA THR A 569 -8.01 -8.56 -10.62
C THR A 569 -9.22 -9.39 -10.18
N LEU A 570 -10.42 -8.84 -10.31
CA LEU A 570 -11.68 -9.53 -10.02
C LEU A 570 -11.93 -10.69 -10.99
N ILE A 571 -11.64 -10.51 -12.28
CA ILE A 571 -11.78 -11.55 -13.31
C ILE A 571 -10.79 -12.69 -13.07
N ASP A 572 -9.50 -12.37 -12.92
CA ASP A 572 -8.43 -13.34 -12.76
C ASP A 572 -8.56 -14.13 -11.44
N SER A 573 -9.27 -13.57 -10.45
CA SER A 573 -9.61 -14.24 -9.18
C SER A 573 -10.98 -14.93 -9.17
N GLY A 574 -11.79 -14.73 -10.21
CA GLY A 574 -13.18 -15.17 -10.26
C GLY A 574 -14.04 -14.55 -9.14
N GLY A 575 -13.78 -13.29 -8.78
CA GLY A 575 -14.56 -12.49 -7.81
C GLY A 575 -14.41 -12.90 -6.35
N ASN A 576 -13.61 -13.92 -6.05
CA ASN A 576 -13.52 -14.51 -4.70
C ASN A 576 -12.32 -13.95 -3.94
N LEU A 577 -12.41 -12.68 -3.55
CA LEU A 577 -11.38 -11.96 -2.80
C LEU A 577 -12.01 -11.21 -1.64
N SER A 578 -11.39 -11.24 -0.47
CA SER A 578 -11.66 -10.23 0.55
C SER A 578 -11.31 -8.83 0.04
N TYR A 579 -11.93 -7.79 0.61
CA TYR A 579 -11.59 -6.40 0.31
C TYR A 579 -10.10 -6.10 0.57
N ASN A 580 -9.50 -6.71 1.59
CA ASN A 580 -8.07 -6.58 1.87
C ASN A 580 -7.20 -7.23 0.79
N THR A 581 -7.55 -8.42 0.33
CA THR A 581 -6.82 -9.12 -0.75
C THR A 581 -6.96 -8.37 -2.07
N LEU A 582 -8.17 -7.86 -2.35
CA LEU A 582 -8.44 -7.02 -3.52
C LEU A 582 -7.58 -5.76 -3.49
N ARG A 583 -7.54 -5.04 -2.36
CA ARG A 583 -6.67 -3.88 -2.14
C ARG A 583 -5.21 -4.22 -2.43
N SER A 584 -4.70 -5.31 -1.85
CA SER A 584 -3.31 -5.72 -2.02
C SER A 584 -2.95 -6.06 -3.47
N ARG A 585 -3.83 -6.78 -4.17
CA ARG A 585 -3.60 -7.18 -5.58
C ARG A 585 -3.70 -6.01 -6.54
N ILE A 586 -4.71 -5.16 -6.43
CA ILE A 586 -4.83 -3.98 -7.32
C ILE A 586 -3.62 -3.07 -7.10
N ARG A 587 -3.20 -2.86 -5.84
CA ARG A 587 -1.95 -2.15 -5.55
C ARG A 587 -0.77 -2.83 -6.25
N GLN A 588 -0.62 -4.16 -6.13
CA GLN A 588 0.45 -4.91 -6.80
C GLN A 588 0.47 -4.74 -8.33
N TYR A 589 -0.68 -4.76 -8.99
CA TYR A 589 -0.76 -4.60 -10.44
C TYR A 589 -0.48 -3.17 -10.91
N MET A 590 -0.96 -2.15 -10.18
CA MET A 590 -0.75 -0.75 -10.55
C MET A 590 0.68 -0.26 -10.25
N ARG A 591 1.38 -0.93 -9.31
CA ARG A 591 2.79 -0.69 -8.91
C ARG A 591 3.84 -0.86 -10.03
N VAL A 592 3.45 -1.33 -11.22
CA VAL A 592 4.37 -1.63 -12.35
C VAL A 592 4.31 -0.57 -13.47
N GLY A 593 3.40 0.40 -13.44
CA GLY A 593 3.27 1.32 -14.59
C GLY A 593 2.67 2.71 -14.36
N TYR A 594 2.19 3.05 -13.15
CA TYR A 594 1.51 4.31 -12.86
C TYR A 594 1.75 4.75 -11.41
N GLU A 595 1.93 6.06 -11.18
CA GLU A 595 2.00 6.66 -9.83
C GLU A 595 0.59 6.91 -9.28
N GLN A 596 -0.20 5.83 -9.24
CA GLN A 596 -1.59 5.82 -8.85
C GLN A 596 -1.81 4.70 -7.83
N THR A 597 -2.19 5.04 -6.61
CA THR A 597 -2.27 4.12 -5.47
C THR A 597 -3.71 3.97 -4.99
N PRO A 598 -4.40 2.88 -5.35
CA PRO A 598 -5.79 2.71 -4.95
C PRO A 598 -5.97 2.55 -3.44
N ARG A 599 -7.06 3.13 -2.95
CA ARG A 599 -7.53 2.98 -1.57
C ARG A 599 -8.76 2.09 -1.52
N ILE A 600 -8.82 1.26 -0.48
CA ILE A 600 -10.05 0.61 -0.03
C ILE A 600 -10.21 0.96 1.45
N TYR A 601 -11.30 1.66 1.77
CA TYR A 601 -11.64 2.18 3.09
C TYR A 601 -12.90 1.51 3.62
N ALA A 602 -12.91 1.21 4.92
CA ALA A 602 -14.06 0.71 5.65
C ALA A 602 -14.18 1.49 6.98
N PRO A 603 -15.29 2.20 7.25
CA PRO A 603 -15.49 2.87 8.53
C PRO A 603 -15.63 1.85 9.67
N LEU A 604 -15.16 2.22 10.86
CA LEU A 604 -15.07 1.39 12.08
C LEU A 604 -16.42 0.97 12.71
N SER A 605 -17.56 1.10 12.02
CA SER A 605 -18.88 0.77 12.58
C SER A 605 -19.26 -0.72 12.56
N LEU A 606 -18.37 -1.62 12.11
CA LEU A 606 -18.56 -3.08 12.21
C LEU A 606 -18.19 -3.63 13.61
N LYS A 607 -18.65 -2.99 14.70
CA LYS A 607 -18.74 -3.69 16.00
C LYS A 607 -20.07 -4.42 16.02
N LYS A 608 -20.05 -5.71 15.68
CA LYS A 608 -21.20 -6.61 15.84
C LYS A 608 -21.58 -6.71 17.32
N HIS A 609 -22.85 -6.43 17.60
CA HIS A 609 -23.62 -7.16 18.61
C HIS A 609 -23.87 -8.59 18.14
#